data_AF-A0AAD4KN71-F1
#
_entry.id   AF-A0AAD4KN71-F1
#
_cell.length_a   1.000
_cell.length_b   1.000
_cell.length_c   1.000
_cell.angle_alpha   90.00
_cell.angle_beta   90.00
_cell.angle_gamma   90.00
#
_symmetry.space_group_name_H-M   'P 1'
#
loop_
_entity.id
_entity.type
_entity.pdbx_description
1 polymer ?
#
loop_
_entity_poly.entity_id
_entity_poly.type
_entity_poly.pdbx_seq_one_letter_code
_entity_poly.pdbx_strand_id
1 'polypeptide(L)'
;HSCGICNTPLRHPAARKTCFGKHAETCARFHHTMFRIGRARSCDACKNSNERHLKRHKDLLSLITEIQQLNANDYIYLKPTPSDIHMAIHGYVEDSIHENLESMDRAMVKDLQLEHRIHQHGKGVTTHSPKICTILGQLGIRREQLCSSKDGCILLARVEKCVSEDIEAAANQARETLRRQLGYYKYADQRKYHSMLQEL
;
A
#
# COMPACT_ATOMS: atom_id res chain seq x y z
N HIS A 1 24.14 -14.49 -2.33
CA HIS A 1 23.11 -14.88 -3.31
C HIS A 1 23.77 -15.35 -4.61
N SER A 2 23.24 -16.41 -5.21
CA SER A 2 23.68 -16.93 -6.51
C SER A 2 22.51 -16.88 -7.50
N CYS A 3 22.79 -16.81 -8.79
CA CYS A 3 21.76 -16.85 -9.82
C CYS A 3 21.04 -18.21 -9.79
N GLY A 4 19.71 -18.22 -9.71
CA GLY A 4 18.94 -19.46 -9.68
C GLY A 4 18.95 -20.26 -10.98
N ILE A 5 19.51 -19.74 -12.08
CA ILE A 5 19.61 -20.45 -13.38
C ILE A 5 21.03 -21.00 -13.58
N CYS A 6 22.04 -20.13 -13.60
CA CYS A 6 23.42 -20.52 -13.90
C CYS A 6 24.29 -20.73 -12.65
N ASN A 7 23.72 -20.65 -11.45
CA ASN A 7 24.40 -20.75 -10.14
C ASN A 7 25.58 -19.80 -9.92
N THR A 8 25.80 -18.83 -10.82
CA THR A 8 26.86 -17.83 -10.70
C THR A 8 26.67 -17.01 -9.42
N PRO A 9 27.67 -16.93 -8.53
CA PRO A 9 27.60 -16.10 -7.35
C PRO A 9 27.45 -14.61 -7.74
N LEU A 10 26.37 -13.96 -7.31
CA LEU A 10 26.07 -12.56 -7.65
C LEU A 10 26.89 -11.55 -6.82
N ARG A 11 28.06 -11.99 -6.33
CA ARG A 11 28.97 -11.18 -5.50
C ARG A 11 29.76 -10.19 -6.37
N HIS A 12 30.10 -10.60 -7.59
CA HIS A 12 30.92 -9.80 -8.50
C HIS A 12 30.08 -8.94 -9.45
N PRO A 13 30.52 -7.69 -9.77
CA PRO A 13 29.85 -6.81 -10.74
C PRO A 13 29.59 -7.48 -12.10
N ALA A 14 30.54 -8.26 -12.62
CA ALA A 14 30.38 -8.97 -13.88
C ALA A 14 29.22 -9.99 -13.85
N ALA A 15 29.12 -10.77 -12.77
CA ALA A 15 28.03 -11.74 -12.60
C ALA A 15 26.64 -11.08 -12.57
N ARG A 16 26.54 -9.90 -11.92
CA ARG A 16 25.30 -9.11 -11.87
C ARG A 16 24.90 -8.60 -13.27
N LYS A 17 25.87 -8.13 -14.05
CA LYS A 17 25.65 -7.70 -15.44
C LYS A 17 25.15 -8.84 -16.33
N THR A 18 25.64 -10.06 -16.12
CA THR A 18 25.25 -11.21 -16.94
C THR A 18 23.90 -11.78 -16.54
N CYS A 19 23.53 -11.76 -15.26
CA CYS A 19 22.34 -12.46 -14.76
C CYS A 19 21.10 -11.58 -14.62
N PHE A 20 21.23 -10.30 -14.26
CA PHE A 20 20.08 -9.40 -14.12
C PHE A 20 19.51 -9.00 -15.48
N GLY A 21 18.18 -9.08 -15.60
CA GLY A 21 17.46 -8.85 -16.86
C GLY A 21 17.75 -9.90 -17.93
N LYS A 22 18.16 -11.10 -17.52
CA LYS A 22 18.39 -12.24 -18.44
C LYS A 22 17.99 -13.57 -17.81
N HIS A 23 18.43 -13.77 -16.57
CA HIS A 23 18.13 -14.97 -15.79
C HIS A 23 17.33 -14.65 -14.53
N ALA A 24 17.51 -13.43 -14.01
CA ALA A 24 16.91 -13.00 -12.78
C ALA A 24 16.20 -11.65 -12.92
N GLU A 25 14.98 -11.59 -12.41
CA GLU A 25 14.19 -10.38 -12.21
C GLU A 25 14.11 -10.03 -10.72
N THR A 26 13.95 -8.76 -10.41
CA THR A 26 13.80 -8.28 -9.04
C THR A 26 12.36 -8.44 -8.56
N CYS A 27 12.18 -8.60 -7.26
CA CYS A 27 10.88 -8.38 -6.64
C CYS A 27 10.30 -7.01 -7.06
N ALA A 28 9.00 -6.93 -7.34
CA ALA A 28 8.32 -5.67 -7.71
C ALA A 28 8.54 -4.53 -6.69
N ARG A 29 8.67 -4.88 -5.40
CA ARG A 29 8.98 -3.92 -4.31
C ARG A 29 10.44 -3.93 -3.87
N PHE A 30 11.34 -4.41 -4.74
CA PHE A 30 12.80 -4.39 -4.56
C PHE A 30 13.28 -5.04 -3.26
N HIS A 31 12.57 -6.05 -2.75
CA HIS A 31 13.13 -6.94 -1.73
C HIS A 31 14.31 -7.72 -2.32
N HIS A 32 15.28 -8.10 -1.48
CA HIS A 32 16.52 -8.78 -1.89
C HIS A 32 16.32 -10.13 -2.61
N THR A 33 15.11 -10.71 -2.56
CA THR A 33 14.74 -11.92 -3.29
C THR A 33 14.73 -11.65 -4.80
N MET A 34 15.52 -12.45 -5.53
CA MET A 34 15.54 -12.47 -6.98
C MET A 34 14.74 -13.65 -7.50
N PHE A 35 14.03 -13.48 -8.60
CA PHE A 35 13.21 -14.51 -9.21
C PHE A 35 13.77 -14.91 -10.56
N ARG A 36 13.45 -16.11 -11.01
CA ARG A 36 13.66 -16.47 -12.42
C ARG A 36 12.60 -15.74 -13.25
N ILE A 37 13.02 -15.16 -14.36
CA ILE A 37 12.11 -14.46 -15.29
C ILE A 37 10.94 -15.38 -15.66
N GLY A 38 9.71 -14.87 -15.53
CA GLY A 38 8.48 -15.56 -15.93
C GLY A 38 8.00 -16.64 -14.96
N ARG A 39 8.64 -16.80 -13.78
CA ARG A 39 8.22 -17.78 -12.77
C ARG A 39 7.42 -17.16 -11.63
N ALA A 40 7.89 -16.05 -11.07
CA ALA A 40 7.24 -15.39 -9.94
C ALA A 40 7.76 -13.95 -9.81
N ARG A 41 6.93 -13.00 -9.39
CA ARG A 41 7.33 -11.59 -9.20
C ARG A 41 7.13 -11.08 -7.76
N SER A 42 6.58 -11.93 -6.89
CA SER A 42 6.25 -11.60 -5.50
C SER A 42 6.97 -12.52 -4.51
N CYS A 43 7.72 -11.91 -3.59
CA CYS A 43 8.41 -12.63 -2.50
C CYS A 43 7.50 -12.81 -1.29
N ASP A 44 7.90 -13.67 -0.36
CA ASP A 44 7.14 -13.91 0.86
C ASP A 44 6.94 -12.64 1.69
N ALA A 45 7.92 -11.72 1.69
CA ALA A 45 7.75 -10.41 2.33
C ALA A 45 6.65 -9.57 1.66
N CYS A 46 6.54 -9.61 0.33
CA CYS A 46 5.44 -8.95 -0.39
C CYS A 46 4.09 -9.62 -0.11
N LYS A 47 4.03 -10.95 -0.14
CA LYS A 47 2.80 -11.72 0.16
C LYS A 47 2.30 -11.40 1.57
N ASN A 48 3.18 -11.52 2.57
CA ASN A 48 2.85 -11.20 3.96
C ASN A 48 2.43 -9.72 4.13
N SER A 49 3.03 -8.81 3.36
CA SER A 49 2.61 -7.39 3.37
C SER A 49 1.21 -7.21 2.81
N ASN A 50 0.91 -7.83 1.67
CA ASN A 50 -0.40 -7.76 1.03
C ASN A 50 -1.48 -8.42 1.88
N GLU A 51 -1.19 -9.57 2.49
CA GLU A 51 -2.12 -10.25 3.41
C GLU A 51 -2.46 -9.38 4.62
N ARG A 52 -1.47 -8.70 5.20
CA ARG A 52 -1.70 -7.75 6.31
C ARG A 52 -2.49 -6.53 5.87
N HIS A 53 -2.27 -6.04 4.64
CA HIS A 53 -3.02 -4.92 4.07
C HIS A 53 -4.49 -5.29 3.85
N LEU A 54 -4.74 -6.41 3.18
CA LEU A 54 -6.08 -6.97 3.00
C LEU A 54 -6.78 -7.22 4.34
N LYS A 55 -6.05 -7.71 5.35
CA LYS A 55 -6.60 -7.89 6.70
C LYS A 55 -7.09 -6.56 7.28
N ARG A 56 -6.31 -5.48 7.21
CA ARG A 56 -6.74 -4.16 7.68
C ARG A 56 -8.00 -3.67 6.98
N HIS A 57 -8.13 -3.91 5.67
CA HIS A 57 -9.35 -3.56 4.92
C HIS A 57 -10.56 -4.40 5.32
N LYS A 58 -10.38 -5.70 5.62
CA LYS A 58 -11.45 -6.55 6.17
C LYS A 58 -11.87 -6.13 7.59
N ASP A 59 -10.91 -5.76 8.43
CA ASP A 59 -11.17 -5.29 9.78
C ASP A 59 -11.94 -3.96 9.73
N LEU A 60 -11.55 -3.04 8.83
CA LEU A 60 -12.25 -1.78 8.58
C LEU A 60 -13.67 -2.01 8.04
N LEU A 61 -13.85 -2.94 7.10
CA LEU A 61 -15.18 -3.33 6.60
C LEU A 61 -16.11 -3.83 7.72
N SER A 62 -15.56 -4.58 8.68
CA SER A 62 -16.32 -5.09 9.83
C SER A 62 -16.83 -3.93 10.70
N LEU A 63 -16.00 -2.91 10.93
CA LEU A 63 -16.40 -1.70 11.67
C LEU A 63 -17.48 -0.89 10.92
N ILE A 64 -17.34 -0.76 9.60
CA ILE A 64 -18.35 -0.07 8.77
C ILE A 64 -19.69 -0.80 8.85
N THR A 65 -19.66 -2.13 8.82
CA THR A 65 -20.86 -2.96 8.95
C THR A 65 -21.53 -2.76 10.31
N GLU A 66 -20.75 -2.71 11.40
CA GLU A 66 -21.24 -2.43 12.75
C GLU A 66 -21.89 -1.04 12.85
N ILE A 67 -21.27 -0.02 12.25
CA ILE A 67 -21.81 1.35 12.14
C ILE A 67 -23.15 1.35 11.40
N GLN A 68 -23.25 0.62 10.29
CA GLN A 68 -24.48 0.56 9.50
C GLN A 68 -25.62 -0.14 10.26
N GLN A 69 -25.30 -1.16 11.06
CA GLN A 69 -26.28 -1.84 11.91
C GLN A 69 -26.84 -0.94 13.02
N LEU A 70 -26.01 -0.07 13.59
CA LEU A 70 -26.48 0.92 14.57
C LEU A 70 -27.42 1.97 13.95
N ASN A 71 -27.27 2.25 12.66
CA ASN A 71 -28.04 3.25 11.92
C ASN A 71 -29.21 2.66 11.12
N ALA A 72 -29.62 1.41 11.38
CA ALA A 72 -30.53 0.60 10.56
C ALA A 72 -31.96 1.16 10.36
N ASN A 73 -32.25 2.39 10.81
CA ASN A 73 -33.56 3.01 10.65
C ASN A 73 -33.67 4.02 9.50
N ASP A 74 -32.61 4.38 8.75
CA ASP A 74 -32.77 5.52 7.83
C ASP A 74 -32.05 5.53 6.45
N TYR A 75 -31.15 4.62 6.05
CA TYR A 75 -30.44 4.80 4.77
C TYR A 75 -30.01 3.53 4.00
N ILE A 76 -29.80 3.75 2.69
CA ILE A 76 -29.27 2.80 1.69
C ILE A 76 -27.98 2.15 2.20
N TYR A 77 -28.03 0.82 2.34
CA TYR A 77 -26.91 -0.01 2.72
C TYR A 77 -25.85 -0.04 1.61
N LEU A 78 -24.84 0.83 1.69
CA LEU A 78 -23.61 0.66 0.91
C LEU A 78 -22.90 -0.58 1.45
N LYS A 79 -22.70 -1.59 0.62
CA LYS A 79 -21.90 -2.78 0.97
C LYS A 79 -20.51 -2.65 0.35
N PRO A 80 -19.61 -1.82 0.92
CA PRO A 80 -18.29 -1.65 0.34
C PRO A 80 -17.54 -2.99 0.35
N THR A 81 -16.75 -3.20 -0.67
CA THR A 81 -15.77 -4.27 -0.75
C THR A 81 -14.42 -3.79 -0.21
N PRO A 82 -13.47 -4.69 0.09
CA PRO A 82 -12.10 -4.29 0.38
C PRO A 82 -11.48 -3.40 -0.71
N SER A 83 -11.87 -3.59 -1.99
CA SER A 83 -11.41 -2.75 -3.10
C SER A 83 -11.97 -1.33 -3.03
N ASP A 84 -13.23 -1.17 -2.61
CA ASP A 84 -13.84 0.16 -2.40
C ASP A 84 -13.14 0.90 -1.25
N ILE A 85 -12.80 0.17 -0.17
CA ILE A 85 -12.00 0.69 0.94
C ILE A 85 -10.62 1.11 0.47
N HIS A 86 -9.93 0.26 -0.29
CA HIS A 86 -8.64 0.57 -0.89
C HIS A 86 -8.73 1.85 -1.73
N MET A 87 -9.72 1.94 -2.62
CA MET A 87 -9.92 3.10 -3.49
C MET A 87 -10.19 4.37 -2.68
N ALA A 88 -11.04 4.30 -1.65
CA ALA A 88 -11.35 5.45 -0.81
C ALA A 88 -10.10 5.97 -0.07
N ILE A 89 -9.29 5.06 0.50
CA ILE A 89 -8.10 5.41 1.26
C ILE A 89 -6.99 5.92 0.31
N HIS A 90 -6.59 5.10 -0.67
CA HIS A 90 -5.39 5.32 -1.46
C HIS A 90 -5.62 6.13 -2.74
N GLY A 91 -6.84 6.10 -3.28
CA GLY A 91 -7.21 6.83 -4.50
C GLY A 91 -6.62 6.23 -5.78
N TYR A 92 -6.34 4.93 -5.80
CA TYR A 92 -5.92 4.15 -6.97
C TYR A 92 -6.46 2.72 -6.87
N VAL A 93 -6.44 1.95 -7.96
CA VAL A 93 -6.87 0.53 -7.97
C VAL A 93 -5.68 -0.36 -7.60
N GLU A 94 -5.86 -1.31 -6.68
CA GLU A 94 -4.78 -2.19 -6.21
C GLU A 94 -4.13 -3.00 -7.34
N ASP A 95 -4.94 -3.57 -8.23
CA ASP A 95 -4.46 -4.39 -9.35
C ASP A 95 -3.58 -3.62 -10.34
N SER A 96 -3.78 -2.30 -10.44
CA SER A 96 -3.04 -1.44 -11.37
C SER A 96 -1.61 -1.13 -10.92
N ILE A 97 -1.27 -1.35 -9.63
CA ILE A 97 0.04 -1.00 -9.07
C ILE A 97 1.16 -1.82 -9.72
N HIS A 98 0.86 -3.07 -10.11
CA HIS A 98 1.85 -4.01 -10.61
C HIS A 98 1.91 -4.09 -12.14
N GLU A 99 1.14 -3.27 -12.86
CA GLU A 99 1.12 -3.23 -14.33
C GLU A 99 2.41 -2.70 -14.93
N ASN A 100 3.01 -1.68 -14.31
CA ASN A 100 4.27 -1.08 -14.71
C ASN A 100 4.85 -0.23 -13.57
N LEU A 101 6.12 0.14 -13.72
CA LEU A 101 6.83 0.97 -12.74
C LEU A 101 6.16 2.33 -12.52
N GLU A 102 5.65 2.98 -13.56
CA GLU A 102 5.04 4.31 -13.42
C GLU A 102 3.78 4.27 -12.56
N SER A 103 2.94 3.23 -12.71
CA SER A 103 1.77 3.02 -11.88
C SER A 103 2.15 2.83 -10.42
N MET A 104 3.20 2.05 -10.14
CA MET A 104 3.73 1.90 -8.79
C MET A 104 4.28 3.22 -8.22
N ASP A 105 5.04 3.97 -9.01
CA ASP A 105 5.59 5.26 -8.59
C ASP A 105 4.47 6.28 -8.29
N ARG A 106 3.44 6.34 -9.15
CA ARG A 106 2.24 7.16 -8.91
C ARG A 106 1.51 6.77 -7.62
N ALA A 107 1.36 5.47 -7.37
CA ALA A 107 0.74 4.95 -6.15
C ALA A 107 1.54 5.35 -4.90
N MET A 108 2.85 5.14 -4.91
CA MET A 108 3.74 5.52 -3.80
C MET A 108 3.71 7.03 -3.52
N VAL A 109 3.73 7.86 -4.56
CA VAL A 109 3.63 9.32 -4.42
C VAL A 109 2.30 9.71 -3.78
N LYS A 110 1.18 9.09 -4.20
CA LYS A 110 -0.13 9.34 -3.59
C LYS A 110 -0.16 9.00 -2.10
N ASP A 111 0.40 7.85 -1.70
CA ASP A 111 0.43 7.45 -0.29
C ASP A 111 1.28 8.42 0.57
N LEU A 112 2.44 8.85 0.07
CA LEU A 112 3.29 9.84 0.76
C LEU A 112 2.61 11.20 0.87
N GLN A 113 1.95 11.68 -0.19
CA GLN A 113 1.21 12.93 -0.17
C GLN A 113 0.00 12.88 0.75
N LEU A 114 -0.65 11.73 0.85
CA LEU A 114 -1.78 11.51 1.74
C LEU A 114 -1.36 11.60 3.21
N GLU A 115 -0.32 10.86 3.60
CA GLU A 115 0.24 10.89 4.95
C GLU A 115 0.70 12.30 5.34
N HIS A 116 1.40 13.00 4.43
CA HIS A 116 1.84 14.37 4.67
C HIS A 116 0.66 15.32 4.96
N ARG A 117 -0.42 15.24 4.17
CA ARG A 117 -1.63 16.05 4.39
C ARG A 117 -2.30 15.76 5.73
N ILE A 118 -2.30 14.51 6.18
CA ILE A 118 -2.88 14.15 7.48
C ILE A 118 -2.04 14.73 8.62
N HIS A 119 -0.71 14.65 8.54
CA HIS A 119 0.18 15.21 9.58
C HIS A 119 0.24 16.74 9.60
N GLN A 120 0.13 17.42 8.45
CA GLN A 120 0.10 18.90 8.41
C GLN A 120 -1.07 19.49 9.22
N HIS A 121 -2.21 18.80 9.26
CA HIS A 121 -3.40 19.23 9.99
C HIS A 121 -3.50 18.64 11.42
N GLY A 122 -2.51 17.85 11.85
CA GLY A 122 -2.56 17.04 13.09
C GLY A 122 -1.86 17.63 14.32
N LYS A 123 -1.54 18.93 14.37
CA LYS A 123 -0.88 19.57 15.53
C LYS A 123 -1.84 20.28 16.50
N GLY A 124 -3.15 20.06 16.40
CA GLY A 124 -4.18 20.59 17.31
C GLY A 124 -5.01 19.46 17.93
N VAL A 125 -5.29 19.55 19.23
CA VAL A 125 -5.90 18.51 20.09
C VAL A 125 -7.33 18.08 19.69
N THR A 126 -7.93 18.67 18.66
CA THR A 126 -9.33 18.38 18.28
C THR A 126 -9.61 18.44 16.76
N THR A 127 -8.61 18.66 15.91
CA THR A 127 -8.83 18.80 14.46
C THR A 127 -8.72 17.45 13.75
N HIS A 128 -9.86 16.80 13.54
CA HIS A 128 -9.94 15.66 12.64
C HIS A 128 -9.43 16.05 11.25
N SER A 129 -8.56 15.24 10.65
CA SER A 129 -8.03 15.54 9.32
C SER A 129 -9.18 15.66 8.31
N PRO A 130 -9.30 16.78 7.57
CA PRO A 130 -10.33 16.94 6.53
C PRO A 130 -10.31 15.79 5.51
N LYS A 131 -9.14 15.21 5.30
CA LYS A 131 -8.95 14.09 4.39
C LYS A 131 -9.54 12.80 4.94
N ILE A 132 -9.41 12.53 6.24
CA ILE A 132 -10.08 11.39 6.88
C ILE A 132 -11.59 11.57 6.77
N CYS A 133 -12.13 12.76 7.05
CA CYS A 133 -13.58 13.02 6.88
C CYS A 133 -14.06 12.75 5.44
N THR A 134 -13.25 13.10 4.44
CA THR A 134 -13.56 12.80 3.03
C THR A 134 -13.62 11.29 2.78
N ILE A 135 -12.65 10.53 3.31
CA ILE A 135 -12.61 9.06 3.19
C ILE A 135 -13.84 8.43 3.85
N LEU A 136 -14.19 8.86 5.06
CA LEU A 136 -15.38 8.38 5.76
C LEU A 136 -16.66 8.64 4.95
N GLY A 137 -16.78 9.84 4.37
CA GLY A 137 -17.92 10.18 3.50
C GLY A 137 -18.00 9.30 2.25
N GLN A 138 -16.87 8.97 1.62
CA GLN A 138 -16.81 8.03 0.49
C GLN A 138 -17.25 6.62 0.88
N LEU A 139 -17.04 6.23 2.15
CA LEU A 139 -17.48 4.95 2.70
C LEU A 139 -18.92 4.98 3.22
N GLY A 140 -19.64 6.09 3.04
CA GLY A 140 -21.03 6.26 3.48
C GLY A 140 -21.18 6.52 4.99
N ILE A 141 -20.10 6.87 5.69
CA ILE A 141 -20.09 7.12 7.13
C ILE A 141 -20.34 8.60 7.40
N ARG A 142 -21.47 8.93 8.03
CA ARG A 142 -21.81 10.29 8.45
C ARG A 142 -21.44 10.50 9.91
N ARG A 143 -20.49 11.40 10.16
CA ARG A 143 -19.90 11.61 11.50
C ARG A 143 -20.94 12.18 12.47
N GLU A 144 -21.78 13.07 11.98
CA GLU A 144 -22.81 13.77 12.76
C GLU A 144 -23.83 12.79 13.36
N GLN A 145 -24.15 11.71 12.62
CA GLN A 145 -25.08 10.69 13.07
C GLN A 145 -24.46 9.79 14.16
N LEU A 146 -23.17 9.46 14.02
CA LEU A 146 -22.48 8.60 14.97
C LEU A 146 -22.15 9.31 16.29
N CYS A 147 -21.91 10.62 16.25
CA CYS A 147 -21.63 11.38 17.46
C CYS A 147 -22.84 11.59 18.39
N SER A 148 -24.02 11.12 17.99
CA SER A 148 -25.24 11.19 18.81
C SER A 148 -25.25 10.21 19.99
N SER A 149 -24.42 9.15 19.97
CA SER A 149 -24.33 8.14 21.02
C SER A 149 -22.88 7.87 21.44
N LYS A 150 -22.69 7.39 22.68
CA LYS A 150 -21.37 7.02 23.20
C LYS A 150 -20.74 5.90 22.35
N ASP A 151 -21.53 4.90 21.98
CA ASP A 151 -21.05 3.76 21.19
C ASP A 151 -20.70 4.17 19.75
N GLY A 152 -21.51 5.05 19.15
CA GLY A 152 -21.22 5.63 17.84
C GLY A 152 -19.92 6.46 17.83
N CYS A 153 -19.67 7.27 18.88
CA CYS A 153 -18.39 7.97 19.06
C CYS A 153 -17.20 7.01 19.16
N ILE A 154 -17.34 5.90 19.90
CA ILE A 154 -16.28 4.89 20.05
C ILE A 154 -15.99 4.21 18.70
N LEU A 155 -17.02 3.85 17.94
CA LEU A 155 -16.86 3.25 16.62
C LEU A 155 -16.24 4.21 15.62
N LEU A 156 -16.68 5.46 15.61
CA LEU A 156 -16.09 6.49 14.76
C LEU A 156 -14.59 6.65 15.05
N ALA A 157 -14.20 6.73 16.33
CA ALA A 157 -12.79 6.82 16.72
C ALA A 157 -11.97 5.59 16.28
N ARG A 158 -12.54 4.38 16.36
CA ARG A 158 -11.90 3.14 15.88
C ARG A 158 -11.70 3.16 14.36
N VAL A 159 -12.70 3.58 13.60
CA VAL A 159 -12.62 3.70 12.14
C VAL A 159 -11.57 4.74 11.75
N GLU A 160 -11.59 5.93 12.36
CA GLU A 160 -10.61 6.98 12.11
C GLU A 160 -9.18 6.51 12.39
N LYS A 161 -9.00 5.76 13.49
CA LYS A 161 -7.73 5.13 13.83
C LYS A 161 -7.29 4.11 12.76
N CYS A 162 -8.16 3.19 12.37
CA CYS A 162 -7.83 2.17 11.36
C CYS A 162 -7.47 2.81 10.00
N VAL A 163 -8.20 3.84 9.57
CA VAL A 163 -7.87 4.60 8.35
C VAL A 163 -6.49 5.27 8.48
N SER A 164 -6.21 5.90 9.63
CA SER A 164 -4.93 6.57 9.87
C SER A 164 -3.75 5.58 9.85
N GLU A 165 -3.89 4.45 10.55
CA GLU A 165 -2.87 3.39 10.61
C GLU A 165 -2.62 2.76 9.23
N ASP A 166 -3.65 2.59 8.40
CA ASP A 166 -3.47 2.05 7.04
C ASP A 166 -2.71 3.02 6.13
N ILE A 167 -3.02 4.32 6.22
CA ILE A 167 -2.30 5.37 5.49
C ILE A 167 -0.83 5.42 5.91
N GLU A 168 -0.56 5.40 7.21
CA GLU A 168 0.81 5.40 7.73
C GLU A 168 1.57 4.15 7.29
N ALA A 169 0.93 2.97 7.33
CA ALA A 169 1.52 1.73 6.87
C ALA A 169 1.87 1.78 5.37
N ALA A 170 0.97 2.31 4.53
CA ALA A 170 1.20 2.47 3.10
C ALA A 170 2.33 3.47 2.80
N ALA A 171 2.35 4.62 3.48
CA ALA A 171 3.42 5.61 3.34
C ALA A 171 4.79 5.04 3.79
N ASN A 172 4.83 4.27 4.87
CA ASN A 172 6.05 3.59 5.30
C ASN A 172 6.51 2.56 4.27
N GLN A 173 5.59 1.79 3.70
CA GLN A 173 5.91 0.84 2.63
C GLN A 173 6.45 1.53 1.36
N ALA A 174 5.89 2.70 1.00
CA ALA A 174 6.38 3.53 -0.09
C ALA A 174 7.81 4.03 0.19
N ARG A 175 8.08 4.60 1.38
CA ARG A 175 9.44 5.02 1.79
C ARG A 175 10.45 3.89 1.72
N GLU A 176 10.10 2.71 2.22
CA GLU A 176 10.97 1.54 2.20
C GLU A 176 11.23 1.05 0.77
N THR A 177 10.21 1.05 -0.09
CA THR A 177 10.36 0.67 -1.50
C THR A 177 11.28 1.62 -2.24
N LEU A 178 11.13 2.93 -2.05
CA LEU A 178 12.02 3.96 -2.62
C LEU A 178 13.47 3.79 -2.13
N ARG A 179 13.68 3.54 -0.83
CA ARG A 179 15.01 3.26 -0.27
C ARG A 179 15.67 2.05 -0.93
N ARG A 180 14.89 0.99 -1.17
CA ARG A 180 15.36 -0.24 -1.82
C ARG A 180 15.66 0.00 -3.30
N GLN A 181 14.81 0.73 -4.03
CA GLN A 181 15.08 1.13 -5.41
C GLN A 181 16.41 1.86 -5.53
N LEU A 182 16.67 2.84 -4.66
CA LEU A 182 17.96 3.56 -4.61
C LEU A 182 19.13 2.63 -4.26
N GLY A 183 18.93 1.68 -3.34
CA GLY A 183 19.92 0.65 -3.03
C GLY A 183 20.26 -0.23 -4.23
N TYR A 184 19.25 -0.64 -4.99
CA TYR A 184 19.40 -1.42 -6.21
C TYR A 184 20.10 -0.63 -7.32
N TYR A 185 19.78 0.66 -7.48
CA TYR A 185 20.48 1.55 -8.40
C TYR A 185 21.99 1.58 -8.14
N LYS A 186 22.38 1.76 -6.87
CA LYS A 186 23.80 1.74 -6.44
C LYS A 186 24.45 0.36 -6.63
N TYR A 187 23.68 -0.71 -6.45
CA TYR A 187 24.19 -2.08 -6.49
C TYR A 187 24.35 -2.62 -7.92
N ALA A 188 23.40 -2.38 -8.82
CA ALA A 188 23.31 -3.08 -10.11
C ALA A 188 24.05 -2.40 -11.27
N ASP A 189 24.54 -1.16 -11.11
CA ASP A 189 25.02 -0.27 -12.19
C ASP A 189 23.86 0.30 -13.05
N GLN A 190 23.96 1.57 -13.46
CA GLN A 190 22.82 2.36 -14.00
C GLN A 190 22.14 1.69 -15.20
N ARG A 191 22.92 1.22 -16.17
CA ARG A 191 22.39 0.55 -17.38
C ARG A 191 21.59 -0.71 -17.04
N LYS A 192 22.04 -1.46 -16.04
CA LYS A 192 21.39 -2.70 -15.64
C LYS A 192 20.18 -2.45 -14.77
N TYR A 193 20.21 -1.41 -13.94
CA TYR A 193 19.02 -0.91 -13.26
C TYR A 193 17.90 -0.59 -14.26
N HIS A 194 18.18 0.22 -15.29
CA HIS A 194 17.18 0.54 -16.31
C HIS A 194 16.68 -0.70 -17.09
N SER A 195 17.57 -1.64 -17.42
CA SER A 195 17.17 -2.91 -18.04
C SER A 195 16.24 -3.74 -17.16
N MET A 196 16.45 -3.77 -15.84
CA MET A 196 15.54 -4.45 -14.91
C MET A 196 14.19 -3.74 -14.80
N LEU A 197 14.16 -2.41 -14.94
CA LEU A 197 12.92 -1.64 -14.90
C LEU A 197 12.07 -1.81 -16.17
N GLN A 198 12.68 -2.07 -17.32
CA GLN A 198 11.96 -2.31 -18.59
C GLN A 198 11.26 -3.67 -18.64
N GLU A 199 11.68 -4.61 -17.80
CA GLU A 199 11.06 -5.93 -17.68
C GLU A 199 9.96 -5.98 -16.61
N LEU A 200 9.76 -4.89 -15.86
CA LEU A 200 8.69 -4.74 -14.88
C LEU A 200 7.39 -4.30 -15.53
#